data_AF-K2CQ48-F1
#
_entry.id   AF-K2CQ48-F1
#
_cell.length_a   1.000
_cell.length_b   1.000
_cell.length_c   1.000
_cell.angle_alpha   90.00
_cell.angle_beta   90.00
_cell.angle_gamma   90.00
#
_symmetry.space_group_name_H-M   'P 1'
#
loop_
_entity.id
_entity.type
_entity.pdbx_description
1 polymer ?
#
loop_
_entity_poly.entity_id
_entity_poly.type
_entity_poly.pdbx_seq_one_letter_code
_entity_poly.pdbx_strand_id
1 'polypeptide(L)'
;MPVIQVHTLALMEEQKKDIAKKFTKILSDSTKVPEERIYVMFSGYELDGIAAGGHLVSEFPPGPDDFIIQYTDDLKKGKIKKK
;
A
#
# COMPACT_ATOMS: atom_id res chain seq x y z
N MET A 1 1.71 -2.30 -23.18
CA MET A 1 0.84 -2.57 -22.01
C MET A 1 1.47 -1.89 -20.82
N PRO A 2 0.99 -0.69 -20.42
CA PRO A 2 1.55 0.01 -19.28
C PRO A 2 1.15 -0.67 -17.97
N VAL A 3 2.09 -0.71 -17.02
CA VAL A 3 1.88 -1.25 -15.67
C VAL A 3 2.36 -0.23 -14.66
N ILE A 4 1.54 0.02 -13.64
CA ILE A 4 1.85 0.85 -12.48
C ILE A 4 2.06 -0.09 -11.30
N GLN A 5 3.22 -0.03 -10.65
CA GLN A 5 3.49 -0.77 -9.42
C GLN A 5 3.43 0.18 -8.22
N VAL A 6 2.60 -0.17 -7.24
CA VAL A 6 2.42 0.58 -6.00
C VAL A 6 2.99 -0.24 -4.87
N HIS A 7 4.12 0.21 -4.33
CA HIS A 7 4.75 -0.33 -3.13
C HIS A 7 4.25 0.47 -1.93
N THR A 8 3.56 -0.20 -1.02
CA THR A 8 2.85 0.48 0.07
C THR A 8 2.71 -0.43 1.28
N LEU A 9 2.47 0.16 2.45
CA LEU A 9 1.91 -0.57 3.57
C LEU A 9 0.52 -1.12 3.21
N ALA A 10 0.01 -2.07 3.99
CA ALA A 10 -1.29 -2.68 3.76
C ALA A 10 -2.41 -1.61 3.59
N LEU A 11 -3.05 -1.62 2.41
CA LEU A 11 -4.18 -0.76 2.08
C LEU A 11 -5.49 -1.54 2.12
N MET A 12 -6.56 -0.86 2.55
CA MET A 12 -7.93 -1.37 2.42
C MET A 12 -8.31 -1.53 0.94
N GLU A 13 -9.25 -2.44 0.66
CA GLU A 13 -9.73 -2.69 -0.70
C GLU A 13 -10.27 -1.41 -1.38
N GLU A 14 -11.05 -0.61 -0.65
CA GLU A 14 -11.61 0.65 -1.17
C GLU A 14 -10.52 1.68 -1.53
N GLN A 15 -9.44 1.74 -0.76
CA GLN A 15 -8.29 2.59 -1.10
C GLN A 15 -7.60 2.10 -2.38
N LYS A 16 -7.44 0.79 -2.56
CA LYS A 16 -6.88 0.21 -3.78
C LYS A 16 -7.74 0.52 -5.01
N LYS A 17 -9.07 0.43 -4.88
CA LYS A 17 -10.02 0.79 -5.95
C LYS A 17 -9.89 2.26 -6.36
N ASP A 18 -9.85 3.16 -5.38
CA ASP A 18 -9.71 4.59 -5.64
C ASP A 18 -8.37 4.94 -6.31
N ILE A 19 -7.26 4.35 -5.83
CA ILE A 19 -5.93 4.49 -6.43
C ILE A 19 -5.95 3.97 -7.87
N ALA A 20 -6.45 2.75 -8.10
CA ALA A 20 -6.48 2.17 -9.43
C ALA A 20 -7.22 3.08 -10.40
N LYS A 21 -8.44 3.50 -10.07
CA LYS A 21 -9.26 4.41 -10.89
C LYS A 21 -8.55 5.72 -11.23
N LYS A 22 -7.92 6.36 -10.24
CA LYS A 22 -7.25 7.65 -10.45
C LYS A 22 -6.01 7.50 -11.33
N PHE A 23 -5.19 6.50 -11.07
CA PHE A 23 -3.90 6.35 -11.71
C PHE A 23 -4.02 5.78 -13.13
N THR A 24 -4.96 4.86 -13.40
CA THR A 24 -5.24 4.41 -14.78
C THR A 24 -5.71 5.58 -15.64
N LYS A 25 -6.60 6.42 -15.10
CA LYS A 25 -7.08 7.62 -15.79
C LYS A 25 -5.95 8.59 -16.14
N ILE A 26 -5.11 8.95 -15.16
CA ILE A 26 -3.98 9.87 -15.38
C ILE A 26 -3.04 9.33 -16.47
N LEU A 27 -2.71 8.04 -16.41
CA LEU A 27 -1.79 7.45 -17.37
C LEU A 27 -2.43 7.32 -18.76
N SER A 28 -3.72 7.00 -18.84
CA SER A 28 -4.49 7.01 -20.09
C SER A 28 -4.51 8.39 -20.72
N ASP A 29 -4.84 9.44 -19.95
CA ASP A 29 -4.90 10.82 -20.43
C ASP A 29 -3.53 11.29 -20.99
N SER A 30 -2.43 10.84 -20.37
CA SER A 30 -1.05 11.19 -20.76
C SER A 30 -0.52 10.40 -21.95
N THR A 31 -0.88 9.12 -22.08
CA THR A 31 -0.30 8.20 -23.07
C THR A 31 -1.24 7.84 -24.22
N LYS A 32 -2.52 8.21 -24.11
CA LYS A 32 -3.62 7.82 -25.01
C LYS A 32 -3.86 6.31 -25.09
N VAL A 33 -3.31 5.54 -24.15
CA VAL A 33 -3.63 4.12 -24.00
C VAL A 33 -4.97 3.98 -23.26
N PRO A 34 -5.94 3.19 -23.76
CA PRO A 34 -7.20 2.98 -23.06
C PRO A 34 -7.01 2.43 -21.63
N GLU A 35 -7.84 2.87 -20.69
CA GLU A 35 -7.71 2.53 -19.27
C GLU A 35 -7.76 1.01 -19.02
N GLU A 36 -8.56 0.27 -19.79
CA GLU A 36 -8.69 -1.18 -19.71
C GLU A 36 -7.40 -1.95 -20.10
N ARG A 37 -6.41 -1.26 -20.65
CA ARG A 37 -5.09 -1.82 -21.01
C ARG A 37 -3.97 -1.40 -20.05
N ILE A 38 -4.32 -0.69 -18.99
CA ILE A 38 -3.40 -0.21 -17.96
C ILE A 38 -3.64 -1.01 -16.69
N TYR A 39 -2.58 -1.64 -16.18
CA TYR A 39 -2.65 -2.49 -15.00
C TYR A 39 -2.05 -1.78 -13.79
N VAL A 40 -2.68 -1.91 -12.63
CA VAL A 40 -2.14 -1.43 -11.35
C VAL A 40 -1.91 -2.63 -10.45
N MET A 41 -0.65 -2.83 -10.05
CA MET A 41 -0.25 -3.90 -9.15
C MET A 41 0.09 -3.31 -7.78
N PHE A 42 -0.44 -3.91 -6.73
CA PHE A 42 -0.18 -3.51 -5.35
C PHE A 42 0.73 -4.52 -4.67
N SER A 43 1.87 -4.06 -4.17
CA SER A 43 2.77 -4.82 -3.31
C SER A 43 2.67 -4.27 -1.89
N GLY A 44 1.98 -5.03 -1.04
CA GLY A 44 1.81 -4.70 0.38
C GLY A 44 3.00 -5.16 1.21
N TYR A 45 3.48 -4.30 2.10
CA TYR A 45 4.52 -4.61 3.07
C TYR A 45 3.97 -4.52 4.50
N GLU A 46 4.51 -5.37 5.37
CA GLU A 46 4.37 -5.23 6.81
C GLU A 46 5.18 -4.02 7.31
N LEU A 47 4.88 -3.51 8.51
CA LEU A 47 5.52 -2.28 9.03
C LEU A 47 7.03 -2.43 9.24
N ASP A 48 7.50 -3.67 9.48
CA ASP A 48 8.92 -3.99 9.64
C ASP A 48 9.63 -4.27 8.30
N GLY A 49 8.88 -4.29 7.19
CA GLY A 49 9.39 -4.52 5.83
C GLY A 49 9.84 -3.25 5.10
N ILE A 50 9.65 -2.06 5.69
CA ILE A 50 10.00 -0.77 5.10
C ILE A 50 10.81 0.06 6.10
N ALA A 51 11.85 0.73 5.61
CA ALA A 51 12.60 1.74 6.35
C ALA A 51 12.54 3.09 5.62
N ALA A 52 12.42 4.18 6.38
CA ALA A 52 12.44 5.54 5.88
C ALA A 52 13.25 6.43 6.83
N GLY A 53 14.12 7.29 6.29
CA GLY A 53 14.93 8.20 7.11
C GLY A 53 15.92 7.50 8.05
N GLY A 54 16.32 6.26 7.75
CA GLY A 54 17.22 5.46 8.59
C GLY A 54 16.52 4.66 9.70
N HIS A 55 15.19 4.71 9.78
CA HIS A 55 14.41 4.02 10.79
C HIS A 55 13.42 3.06 10.14
N LEU A 56 13.15 1.93 10.81
CA LEU A 56 12.04 1.07 10.40
C LEU A 56 10.72 1.81 10.60
N VAL A 57 9.79 1.63 9.67
CA VAL A 57 8.46 2.24 9.78
C VAL A 57 7.69 1.68 10.99
N SER A 58 8.02 0.47 11.44
CA SER A 58 7.52 -0.11 12.69
C SER A 58 7.94 0.66 13.96
N GLU A 59 9.06 1.41 13.93
CA GLU A 59 9.50 2.26 15.05
C GLU A 59 8.65 3.52 15.16
N PHE A 60 8.23 4.06 14.02
CA PHE A 60 7.45 5.30 13.90
C PHE A 60 6.32 5.14 12.88
N PRO A 61 5.29 4.34 13.21
CA PRO A 61 4.22 4.03 12.27
C PRO A 61 3.44 5.30 11.90
N PRO A 62 3.17 5.55 10.60
CA PRO A 62 2.44 6.74 10.18
C PRO A 62 0.95 6.64 10.56
N GLY A 63 0.53 7.39 11.56
CA GLY A 63 -0.87 7.87 11.77
C GLY A 63 -1.98 6.82 12.02
N PRO A 64 -3.16 7.23 12.51
CA PRO A 64 -4.12 6.36 13.19
C PRO A 64 -5.09 5.73 12.18
N ASP A 65 -4.61 4.82 11.35
CA ASP A 65 -5.53 3.82 10.80
C ASP A 65 -5.77 2.80 11.92
N ASP A 66 -7.02 2.51 12.28
CA ASP A 66 -7.36 1.50 13.30
C ASP A 66 -6.62 0.17 13.06
N PHE A 67 -6.32 -0.12 11.79
CA PHE A 67 -5.46 -1.20 11.35
C PHE A 67 -4.02 -1.11 11.88
N ILE A 68 -3.37 0.06 11.79
CA ILE A 68 -1.99 0.28 12.26
C ILE A 68 -1.94 0.23 13.79
N ILE A 69 -2.95 0.77 14.48
CA ILE A 69 -3.05 0.71 15.94
C ILE A 69 -3.21 -0.75 16.39
N GLN A 70 -4.12 -1.51 15.78
CA GLN A 70 -4.32 -2.92 16.11
C GLN A 70 -3.08 -3.77 15.77
N TYR A 71 -2.46 -3.55 14.61
CA TYR A 71 -1.28 -4.30 14.18
C TYR A 71 -0.07 -4.00 15.07
N THR A 72 0.17 -2.74 15.45
CA THR A 72 1.24 -2.38 16.40
C THR A 72 0.98 -2.94 17.80
N ASP A 73 -0.28 -2.98 18.24
CA ASP A 73 -0.67 -3.62 19.50
C ASP A 73 -0.47 -5.13 19.48
N ASP A 74 -0.82 -5.80 18.38
CA ASP A 74 -0.67 -7.25 18.22
C ASP A 74 0.81 -7.65 18.11
N LEU A 75 1.65 -6.82 17.47
CA LEU A 75 3.11 -6.98 17.49
C LEU A 75 3.67 -6.86 18.92
N LYS A 76 3.31 -5.80 19.65
CA LYS A 76 3.76 -5.60 21.05
C LYS A 76 3.32 -6.73 21.98
N LYS A 77 2.16 -7.34 21.71
CA LYS A 77 1.60 -8.46 22.48
C LYS A 77 2.09 -9.84 22.00
N GLY A 78 2.95 -9.91 20.96
CA GLY A 78 3.46 -11.16 20.40
C GLY A 78 2.39 -12.07 19.78
N LYS A 79 1.26 -11.49 19.32
CA LYS A 79 0.06 -12.24 18.90
C LYS A 79 -0.01 -12.54 17.42
N ILE A 80 0.85 -11.96 16.57
CA ILE A 80 0.83 -12.24 15.14
C ILE A 80 1.44 -13.62 14.88
N LYS A 81 0.58 -14.62 14.70
CA LYS A 81 1.00 -15.93 14.20
C LYS A 81 1.39 -15.78 12.73
N LYS A 82 2.68 -15.94 12.43
CA LYS A 82 3.17 -16.17 11.06
C LYS A 82 2.35 -17.31 10.44
N LYS A 83 1.59 -17.00 9.40
CA LYS A 83 0.89 -17.98 8.57
C LYS A 83 1.65 -18.13 7.26
#